data_AF-A0A377V407-F1
#
_entry.id   AF-A0A377V407-F1
#
_cell.length_a   1.000
_cell.length_b   1.000
_cell.length_c   1.000
_cell.angle_alpha   90.00
_cell.angle_beta   90.00
_cell.angle_gamma   90.00
#
_symmetry.space_group_name_H-M   'P 1'
#
loop_
_entity.id
_entity.type
_entity.pdbx_description
1 polymer ?
#
loop_
_entity_poly.entity_id
_entity_poly.type
_entity_poly.pdbx_seq_one_letter_code
_entity_poly.pdbx_strand_id
1 'polypeptide(L)' 'MFLAHVAAQTDRIRLGTAIITLPMENPLRVAEDAAVLDLLTDGRLEVGFGSGGTPTSFLPFGLTSEQRGGGVCRPFAPDP' A
#
# COMPACT_ATOMS: atom_id res chain seq x y z
N MET A 1 -2.28 -8.73 4.99
CA MET A 1 -2.36 -10.05 5.67
C MET A 1 -1.12 -10.40 6.49
N PHE A 2 0.08 -10.58 5.90
CA PHE A 2 1.27 -10.97 6.68
C PHE A 2 1.59 -10.02 7.85
N LEU A 3 1.63 -8.71 7.60
CA LEU A 3 1.88 -7.73 8.65
C LEU A 3 0.81 -7.75 9.76
N ALA A 4 -0.46 -8.04 9.44
CA ALA A 4 -1.50 -8.17 10.45
C ALA A 4 -1.27 -9.38 11.38
N HIS A 5 -0.76 -10.49 10.84
CA HIS A 5 -0.38 -11.65 11.64
C HIS A 5 0.83 -11.38 12.54
N VAL A 6 1.82 -10.62 12.05
CA VAL A 6 2.97 -10.19 12.85
C VAL A 6 2.56 -9.15 13.91
N ALA A 7 1.63 -8.26 13.59
CA ALA A 7 1.06 -7.29 14.53
C ALA A 7 0.44 -7.98 15.74
N ALA A 8 -0.28 -9.08 15.53
CA ALA A 8 -0.89 -9.85 16.62
C ALA A 8 0.13 -10.56 17.55
N GLN A 9 1.40 -10.66 17.14
CA GLN A 9 2.46 -11.36 17.89
C GLN A 9 3.53 -10.41 18.44
N THR A 10 3.42 -9.10 18.19
CA THR A 10 4.46 -8.14 18.56
C THR A 10 3.85 -6.83 19.00
N ASP A 11 4.37 -6.24 20.08
CA ASP A 11 3.81 -4.99 20.64
C ASP A 11 4.72 -3.77 20.48
N ARG A 12 5.99 -3.96 20.06
CA ARG A 12 7.01 -2.89 20.09
C ARG A 12 7.63 -2.55 18.74
N ILE A 13 7.79 -3.54 17.87
CA ILE A 13 8.50 -3.34 16.59
C ILE A 13 7.62 -2.56 15.61
N ARG A 14 8.23 -1.73 14.77
CA ARG A 14 7.53 -1.06 13.67
C ARG A 14 7.39 -2.02 12.49
N LEU A 15 6.26 -1.95 11.79
CA LEU A 15 5.93 -2.87 10.70
C LEU A 15 5.80 -2.08 9.41
N GLY A 16 6.66 -2.37 8.43
CA GLY A 16 6.75 -1.61 7.19
C GLY A 16 6.35 -2.41 5.95
N THR A 17 5.70 -1.76 4.98
CA THR A 17 5.60 -2.29 3.61
C THR A 17 6.77 -1.81 2.77
N ALA A 18 7.43 -2.71 2.05
CA ALA A 18 8.60 -2.41 1.21
C ALA A 18 8.53 -3.17 -0.13
N ILE A 19 7.59 -2.87 -1.02
CA ILE A 19 6.67 -1.72 -1.11
C ILE A 19 5.26 -2.19 -1.52
N ILE A 20 4.25 -1.34 -1.34
CA ILE A 20 2.98 -1.47 -2.06
C ILE A 20 3.14 -0.85 -3.45
N THR A 21 2.87 -1.63 -4.50
CA THR A 21 2.91 -1.14 -5.88
C THR A 21 1.57 -0.50 -6.21
N LEU A 22 1.37 0.73 -5.73
CA LEU A 22 0.08 1.41 -5.74
C LEU A 22 -0.60 1.50 -7.14
N PRO A 23 0.11 1.69 -8.27
CA PRO A 23 -0.53 1.71 -9.58
C PRO A 23 -1.21 0.39 -9.98
N MET A 24 -0.84 -0.72 -9.36
CA MET A 24 -1.36 -2.07 -9.64
C MET A 24 -2.43 -2.50 -8.64
N GLU A 25 -2.81 -1.62 -7.72
CA GLU A 25 -3.75 -1.87 -6.63
C GLU A 25 -4.96 -0.93 -6.69
N ASN A 26 -6.03 -1.27 -5.98
CA ASN A 26 -7.12 -0.33 -5.74
C ASN A 26 -6.72 0.62 -4.60
N PRO A 27 -6.57 1.94 -4.83
CA PRO A 27 -6.06 2.86 -3.82
C PRO A 27 -7.00 3.02 -2.62
N LEU A 28 -8.33 2.90 -2.83
CA LEU A 28 -9.30 2.95 -1.73
C LEU A 28 -9.12 1.74 -0.81
N ARG A 29 -8.97 0.55 -1.40
CA ARG A 29 -8.75 -0.68 -0.63
C ARG A 29 -7.41 -0.65 0.12
N VAL A 30 -6.37 -0.12 -0.50
CA VAL A 30 -5.07 0.08 0.16
C VAL A 30 -5.19 1.05 1.34
N ALA A 31 -5.96 2.12 1.20
CA ALA A 31 -6.21 3.07 2.29
C ALA A 31 -6.99 2.41 3.45
N GLU A 32 -8.04 1.65 3.14
CA GLU A 32 -8.82 0.89 4.13
C GLU A 32 -7.95 -0.12 4.87
N ASP A 33 -7.20 -0.95 4.14
CA ASP A 33 -6.31 -1.96 4.73
C ASP A 33 -5.21 -1.32 5.59
N ALA A 34 -4.64 -0.19 5.14
CA ALA A 34 -3.64 0.55 5.91
C ALA A 34 -4.24 1.13 7.19
N ALA A 35 -5.43 1.72 7.13
CA ALA A 35 -6.11 2.26 8.32
C ALA A 35 -6.44 1.17 9.34
N VAL A 36 -6.97 0.02 8.90
CA VAL A 36 -7.25 -1.11 9.78
C VAL A 36 -5.97 -1.65 10.41
N LEU A 37 -4.91 -1.81 9.62
CA LEU A 37 -3.64 -2.32 10.13
C LEU A 37 -2.95 -1.32 11.08
N ASP A 38 -3.07 -0.02 10.83
CA ASP A 38 -2.55 1.01 11.72
C ASP A 38 -3.20 0.91 13.11
N LEU A 39 -4.52 0.76 13.15
CA LEU A 39 -5.28 0.52 14.39
C LEU A 39 -4.86 -0.79 15.09
N LEU A 40 -4.68 -1.88 14.35
CA LEU A 40 -4.24 -3.17 14.92
C LEU A 40 -2.80 -3.11 15.47
N THR A 41 -1.98 -2.20 14.94
CA THR A 41 -0.58 -2.04 15.35
C THR A 41 -0.38 -0.95 16.40
N ASP A 42 -1.42 -0.23 16.80
CA ASP A 42 -1.33 0.94 17.67
C ASP A 42 -0.34 2.01 17.11
N GLY A 43 -0.50 2.36 15.83
CA GLY A 43 0.30 3.41 15.19
C GLY A 43 1.73 3.02 14.80
N ARG A 44 2.05 1.71 14.81
CA ARG A 44 3.39 1.21 14.45
C ARG A 44 3.56 0.85 12.97
N LEU A 45 2.54 1.11 12.14
CA LEU A 45 2.58 0.84 10.71
C LEU A 45 3.37 1.92 9.96
N GLU A 46 4.21 1.49 9.02
CA GLU A 46 4.87 2.33 8.03
C GLU A 46 4.46 1.88 6.63
N VAL A 47 3.83 2.76 5.86
CA VAL A 47 3.37 2.44 4.51
C VAL A 47 4.37 2.97 3.48
N GLY A 48 5.15 2.06 2.91
CA GLY A 48 6.01 2.34 1.76
C GLY A 48 5.28 2.05 0.44
N PHE A 49 5.28 3.03 -0.46
CA PHE A 49 4.73 2.92 -1.82
C PHE A 49 5.83 2.90 -2.88
N GLY A 50 5.53 2.32 -4.04
CA GLY A 50 6.32 2.56 -5.24
C GLY A 50 5.56 2.29 -6.53
N SER A 51 6.22 2.59 -7.64
CA SER A 51 5.60 2.64 -8.97
C SER A 51 5.58 1.28 -9.69
N GLY A 52 6.34 0.29 -9.20
CA GLY A 52 6.42 -1.04 -9.77
C GLY A 52 7.80 -1.39 -10.32
N GLY A 53 7.99 -2.68 -10.63
CA GLY A 53 9.29 -3.26 -10.96
C GLY A 53 9.58 -3.31 -12.46
N THR A 54 9.68 -4.53 -13.01
CA THR A 54 10.01 -4.76 -14.41
C THR A 54 8.80 -4.54 -15.33
N PRO A 55 8.98 -4.14 -16.59
CA PRO A 55 7.86 -3.93 -17.51
C PRO A 55 6.93 -5.14 -17.66
N THR A 56 7.49 -6.35 -17.55
CA THR A 56 6.74 -7.60 -17.60
C THR A 56 5.81 -7.82 -16.41
N SER A 57 6.06 -7.19 -15.26
CA SER A 57 5.20 -7.36 -14.07
C SER A 57 3.86 -6.64 -14.19
N PHE A 58 3.71 -5.70 -15.13
CA PHE A 58 2.49 -4.89 -15.30
C PHE A 58 1.41 -5.60 -16.12
N LEU A 59 1.80 -6.46 -17.07
CA LEU A 59 0.89 -7.12 -18.00
C LEU A 59 -0.21 -7.94 -17.30
N PRO A 60 0.05 -8.70 -16.23
CA PRO A 60 -0.99 -9.46 -15.53
C PRO A 60 -2.09 -8.58 -14.90
N PHE A 61 -1.81 -7.29 -14.70
CA PHE A 61 -2.72 -6.32 -14.10
C PHE A 61 -3.41 -5.45 -15.17
N GLY A 62 -3.27 -5.79 -16.45
CA GLY A 62 -3.83 -5.02 -17.57
C GLY A 62 -3.16 -3.66 -17.77
N LEU A 63 -1.94 -3.49 -17.26
CA LEU A 63 -1.19 -2.23 -17.29
C LEU A 63 0.06 -2.35 -18.14
N THR A 64 0.58 -1.21 -18.58
CA THR A 64 1.90 -1.03 -19.15
C THR A 64 2.82 -0.30 -18.17
N SER A 65 4.13 -0.47 -18.32
CA SER A 65 5.11 0.21 -17.48
C SER A 65 5.06 1.74 -17.57
N GLU A 66 4.50 2.30 -18.64
CA GLU A 66 4.34 3.75 -18.80
C GLU A 66 3.31 4.32 -17.82
N GLN A 67 2.33 3.51 -17.39
CA GLN A 67 1.25 3.92 -16.48
C GLN A 67 1.71 3.99 -15.02
N ARG A 68 2.98 3.65 -14.71
CA ARG A 68 3.55 3.62 -13.36
C ARG A 68 3.60 4.98 -12.63
N GLY A 69 3.57 6.08 -13.38
CA GLY A 69 3.68 7.45 -12.85
C GLY A 69 2.34 8.15 -12.55
N GLY A 70 1.22 7.59 -13.01
CA GLY A 70 -0.09 8.26 -12.95
C GLY A 70 -0.83 8.17 -11.61
N GLY A 71 -0.37 7.31 -10.69
CA GLY A 71 -1.14 6.89 -9.52
C GLY A 71 -0.52 7.19 -8.15
N VAL A 72 0.52 8.04 -8.05
CA VAL A 72 1.03 8.46 -6.74
C VAL A 72 0.13 9.56 -6.20
N CYS A 73 -0.65 9.19 -5.18
CA CYS A 73 -1.32 10.05 -4.20
C CYS A 73 -1.76 11.41 -4.77
N ARG A 74 -2.91 11.46 -5.45
CA ARG A 74 -3.65 12.74 -5.48
C ARG A 74 -4.13 13.00 -4.05
N PRO A 75 -3.95 14.22 -3.51
CA PRO A 75 -4.46 14.52 -2.18
C PRO A 75 -5.95 14.18 -2.11
N PHE A 76 -6.34 13.48 -1.04
CA PHE A 76 -7.75 13.25 -0.72
C PHE A 76 -8.39 14.63 -0.52
N ALA A 77 -9.15 15.09 -1.51
CA ALA A 77 -9.99 16.26 -1.38
C ALA A 77 -11.27 15.83 -0.66
N PRO A 78 -11.60 16.40 0.52
CA PRO A 78 -12.90 16.15 1.12
C PRO A 78 -14.01 16.71 0.22
N ASP A 79 -15.09 15.95 0.05
CA ASP A 79 -16.31 16.44 -0.60
C ASP A 79 -16.88 17.64 0.17
N PRO A 80 -17.51 18.63 -0.50
CA PRO A 80 -18.03 19.85 0.13
C PRO A 80 -19.18 19.60 1.12
#